data_AF-A0A820MLH2-F1
#
_entry.id   AF-A0A820MLH2-F1
#
_cell.length_a   1.000
_cell.length_b   1.000
_cell.length_c   1.000
_cell.angle_alpha   90.00
_cell.angle_beta   90.00
_cell.angle_gamma   90.00
#
_symmetry.space_group_name_H-M   'P 1'
#
loop_
_entity.id
_entity.type
_entity.pdbx_description
1 polymer ?
#
loop_
_entity_poly.entity_id
_entity_poly.type
_entity_poly.pdbx_seq_one_letter_code
_entity_poly.pdbx_strand_id
1 'polypeptide(L)'
;IRFVIPATIAPRYNPTKGGITSPAGTNSKYVQQTPYTIQFQCEIEKNNISSVSSSSHPIQVDLSQQDYYMIKFSQDKTYLDRDILLDINLIENHSNTILAIESNALMVSFTPNEKDCQQAMNDNNIEITNEFVFIVDCSGSMKDENKIGFARQSMLLFLKSLPLNSYFNIIQFGSNYKLLFNDATVIYNEENCKQAEQMINKMDADLGGTELV
;
A
#
# COMPACT_ATOMS: atom_id res chain seq x y z
N ILE A 1 8.22 -11.87 -0.19
CA ILE A 1 8.69 -10.60 0.41
C ILE A 1 9.20 -9.70 -0.71
N ARG A 2 8.86 -8.41 -0.74
CA ARG A 2 9.43 -7.45 -1.68
C ARG A 2 10.29 -6.44 -0.93
N PHE A 3 11.58 -6.42 -1.23
CA PHE A 3 12.50 -5.41 -0.74
C PHE A 3 12.63 -4.29 -1.77
N VAL A 4 12.51 -3.05 -1.32
CA VAL A 4 12.50 -1.85 -2.18
C VAL A 4 13.58 -0.89 -1.72
N ILE A 5 14.49 -0.54 -2.63
CA ILE A 5 15.37 0.62 -2.46
C ILE A 5 14.87 1.71 -3.39
N PRO A 6 14.33 2.82 -2.86
CA PRO A 6 13.84 3.91 -3.68
C PRO A 6 14.98 4.61 -4.41
N ALA A 7 14.81 4.88 -5.70
CA ALA A 7 15.74 5.68 -6.51
C ALA A 7 15.59 7.17 -6.24
N THR A 8 14.46 7.59 -5.67
CA THR A 8 14.20 8.98 -5.29
C THR A 8 13.97 9.09 -3.79
N ILE A 9 14.73 9.96 -3.14
CA ILE A 9 14.41 10.45 -1.80
C ILE A 9 13.82 11.84 -1.99
N ALA A 10 12.49 11.98 -1.82
CA ALA A 10 11.86 13.29 -1.89
C ALA A 10 12.46 14.21 -0.81
N PRO A 11 12.98 15.40 -1.16
CA PRO A 11 13.56 16.28 -0.17
C PRO A 11 12.48 16.71 0.82
N ARG A 12 12.65 16.32 2.09
CA ARG A 12 11.78 16.76 3.19
C ARG A 12 12.03 18.22 3.58
N TYR A 13 13.20 18.75 3.20
CA TYR A 13 13.63 20.11 3.48
C TYR A 13 14.15 20.77 2.21
N ASN A 14 13.83 22.04 2.01
CA ASN A 14 14.51 22.86 1.02
C ASN A 14 15.69 23.57 1.72
N PRO A 15 16.95 23.15 1.50
CA PRO A 15 18.09 23.75 2.19
C PRO A 15 18.31 25.24 1.87
N THR A 16 17.72 25.75 0.77
CA THR A 16 17.79 27.18 0.41
C THR A 16 16.73 28.04 1.10
N LYS A 17 15.69 27.42 1.66
CA LYS A 17 14.59 28.09 2.37
C LYS A 17 14.45 27.42 3.73
N GLY A 18 15.30 27.78 4.69
CA GLY A 18 15.29 27.18 6.03
C GLY A 18 13.86 27.05 6.59
N GLY A 19 13.50 25.86 7.08
CA GLY A 19 12.17 25.55 7.61
C GLY A 19 11.56 24.27 7.01
N ILE A 20 10.48 23.79 7.64
CA ILE A 20 9.63 22.70 7.12
C ILE A 20 8.65 23.33 6.14
N THR A 21 9.03 23.50 4.87
CA THR A 21 8.04 23.80 3.83
C THR A 21 7.25 22.54 3.50
N SER A 22 5.93 22.66 3.34
CA SER A 22 5.08 21.57 2.81
C SER A 22 5.76 20.92 1.59
N PRO A 23 5.65 19.59 1.38
CA PRO A 23 6.21 18.89 0.21
C PRO A 23 5.86 19.57 -1.13
N ALA A 24 4.75 20.30 -1.17
CA ALA A 24 4.31 21.11 -2.32
C ALA A 24 5.28 22.26 -2.72
N GLY A 25 6.29 22.58 -1.92
CA GLY A 25 7.25 23.67 -2.18
C GLY A 25 8.62 23.23 -2.73
N THR A 26 8.86 21.92 -2.90
CA THR A 26 10.14 21.40 -3.41
C THR A 26 10.05 21.20 -4.93
N ASN A 27 10.68 22.10 -5.69
CA ASN A 27 10.85 21.95 -7.14
C ASN A 27 11.95 20.93 -7.43
N SER A 28 11.69 19.64 -7.20
CA SER A 28 12.59 18.58 -7.60
C SER A 28 12.44 18.35 -9.11
N LYS A 29 13.49 18.65 -9.88
CA LYS A 29 13.52 18.27 -11.30
C LYS A 29 13.90 16.81 -11.40
N TYR A 30 12.92 15.95 -11.67
CA TYR A 30 13.17 14.56 -12.03
C TYR A 30 13.92 14.51 -13.36
N VAL A 31 15.09 13.87 -13.35
CA VAL A 31 15.90 13.67 -14.56
C VAL A 31 15.74 12.21 -14.95
N GLN A 32 15.29 11.94 -16.17
CA GLN A 32 15.12 10.57 -16.68
C GLN A 32 16.45 9.83 -16.89
N GLN A 33 17.57 10.56 -16.96
CA GLN A 33 18.90 10.00 -17.10
C GLN A 33 19.84 10.68 -16.11
N THR A 34 20.50 9.86 -15.31
CA THR A 34 21.55 10.29 -14.37
C THR A 34 22.91 10.05 -15.01
N PRO A 35 23.89 10.96 -14.87
CA PRO A 35 25.22 10.80 -15.48
C PRO A 35 26.11 9.81 -14.70
N TYR A 36 25.53 9.02 -13.79
CA TYR A 36 26.23 8.11 -12.92
C TYR A 36 25.59 6.72 -12.97
N THR A 37 26.42 5.71 -12.83
CA THR A 37 26.02 4.31 -12.73
C THR A 37 26.36 3.81 -11.34
N ILE A 38 25.62 2.82 -10.87
CA ILE A 38 25.87 2.17 -9.59
C ILE A 38 26.22 0.70 -9.79
N GLN A 39 26.95 0.17 -8.82
CA GLN A 39 27.06 -1.25 -8.56
C GLN A 39 26.20 -1.58 -7.35
N PHE A 40 25.49 -2.70 -7.41
CA PHE A 40 24.64 -3.18 -6.33
C PHE A 40 25.08 -4.58 -5.93
N GLN A 41 25.21 -4.78 -4.63
CA GLN A 41 25.49 -6.07 -4.03
C GLN A 41 24.67 -6.22 -2.75
N CYS A 42 24.06 -7.38 -2.55
CA CYS A 42 23.27 -7.71 -1.37
C CYS A 42 23.47 -9.17 -0.98
N GLU A 43 23.60 -9.40 0.32
CA GLU A 43 23.66 -10.73 0.92
C GLU A 43 22.29 -11.05 1.51
N ILE A 44 21.73 -12.21 1.14
CA ILE A 44 20.46 -12.69 1.66
C ILE A 44 20.68 -14.07 2.27
N GLU A 45 20.48 -14.20 3.58
CA GLU A 45 20.61 -15.48 4.29
C GLU A 45 19.70 -16.56 3.67
N LYS A 46 20.21 -17.78 3.49
CA LYS A 46 19.51 -18.90 2.84
C LYS A 46 18.49 -19.57 3.77
N ASN A 47 17.60 -18.79 4.36
CA ASN A 47 16.58 -19.33 5.26
C ASN A 47 15.21 -19.34 4.58
N ASN A 48 14.69 -20.55 4.27
CA ASN A 48 13.35 -20.76 3.71
C ASN A 48 13.07 -19.97 2.40
N ILE A 49 14.09 -19.73 1.56
CA ILE A 49 13.93 -19.01 0.29
C ILE A 49 13.82 -20.00 -0.87
N SER A 50 12.78 -19.86 -1.69
CA SER A 50 12.60 -20.64 -2.91
C SER A 50 13.29 -19.99 -4.12
N SER A 51 13.25 -18.66 -4.22
CA SER A 51 13.91 -17.92 -5.29
C SER A 51 14.07 -16.45 -4.95
N VAL A 52 15.03 -15.80 -5.60
CA VAL A 52 15.13 -14.34 -5.60
C VAL A 52 15.16 -13.84 -7.04
N SER A 53 14.33 -12.85 -7.34
CA SER A 53 14.25 -12.22 -8.65
C SER A 53 14.19 -10.70 -8.52
N SER A 54 14.34 -10.01 -9.65
CA SER A 54 14.13 -8.57 -9.72
C SER A 54 13.29 -8.23 -10.94
N SER A 55 12.21 -7.50 -10.70
CA SER A 55 11.35 -6.92 -11.72
C SER A 55 11.86 -5.56 -12.23
N SER A 56 12.88 -5.00 -11.57
CA SER A 56 13.41 -3.66 -11.88
C SER A 56 14.71 -3.66 -12.67
N HIS A 57 15.67 -4.50 -12.28
CA HIS A 57 17.02 -4.53 -12.84
C HIS A 57 17.46 -5.99 -13.00
N PRO A 58 18.13 -6.39 -14.09
CA PRO A 58 18.65 -7.75 -14.21
C PRO A 58 19.66 -8.04 -13.08
N ILE A 59 19.49 -9.20 -12.44
CA ILE A 59 20.36 -9.66 -11.36
C ILE A 59 21.03 -11.00 -11.67
N GLN A 60 22.19 -11.21 -11.07
CA GLN A 60 22.85 -12.50 -10.92
C GLN A 60 22.75 -12.93 -9.46
N VAL A 61 22.41 -14.20 -9.25
CA VAL A 61 22.34 -14.82 -7.92
C VAL A 61 23.43 -15.88 -7.85
N ASP A 62 24.45 -15.61 -7.04
CA ASP A 62 25.50 -16.58 -6.75
C ASP A 62 25.08 -17.48 -5.58
N LEU A 63 25.04 -18.78 -5.88
CA LEU A 63 24.59 -19.84 -4.97
C LEU A 63 25.77 -20.55 -4.27
N SER A 64 27.01 -20.20 -4.59
CA SER A 64 28.23 -20.88 -4.14
C SER A 64 28.43 -20.84 -2.63
N GLN A 65 27.96 -19.78 -1.98
CA GLN A 65 28.11 -19.55 -0.54
C GLN A 65 27.18 -20.47 0.25
N GLN A 66 27.60 -20.95 1.41
CA GLN A 66 26.80 -21.92 2.18
C GLN A 66 25.58 -21.27 2.83
N ASP A 67 25.75 -20.11 3.44
CA ASP A 67 24.75 -19.54 4.36
C ASP A 67 23.94 -18.38 3.77
N TYR A 68 24.37 -17.80 2.64
CA TYR A 68 23.66 -16.69 1.99
C TYR A 68 23.69 -16.80 0.46
N TYR A 69 22.74 -16.14 -0.20
CA TYR A 69 22.79 -15.82 -1.64
C TYR A 69 23.46 -14.47 -1.82
N MET A 70 24.46 -14.43 -2.71
CA MET A 70 25.07 -13.16 -3.11
C MET A 70 24.37 -12.65 -4.36
N ILE A 71 23.68 -11.52 -4.24
CA ILE A 71 22.92 -10.91 -5.34
C ILE A 71 23.67 -9.70 -5.83
N LYS A 72 23.88 -9.64 -7.15
CA LYS A 72 24.49 -8.50 -7.84
C LYS A 72 23.65 -8.10 -9.04
N PHE A 73 23.80 -6.87 -9.50
CA PHE A 73 23.36 -6.55 -10.85
C PHE A 73 24.14 -7.38 -11.87
N SER A 74 23.45 -7.81 -12.93
CA SER A 74 24.10 -8.54 -14.02
C SER A 74 25.09 -7.68 -14.81
N GLN A 75 25.03 -6.36 -14.65
CA GLN A 75 25.89 -5.38 -15.30
C GLN A 75 26.67 -4.60 -14.24
N ASP A 76 27.95 -4.34 -14.50
CA ASP A 76 28.82 -3.55 -13.61
C ASP A 76 28.46 -2.05 -13.59
N LYS A 77 27.74 -1.58 -14.59
CA LYS A 77 27.38 -0.17 -14.78
C LYS A 77 25.89 -0.05 -15.07
N THR A 78 25.10 -0.02 -14.00
CA THR A 78 23.64 0.09 -14.09
C THR A 78 23.21 1.51 -13.76
N TYR A 79 22.36 2.10 -14.60
CA TYR A 79 21.73 3.38 -14.29
C TYR A 79 20.60 3.17 -13.28
N LEU A 80 20.54 4.02 -12.25
CA LEU A 80 19.46 4.01 -11.28
C LEU A 80 18.34 4.95 -11.76
N ASP A 81 17.57 4.51 -12.75
CA ASP A 81 16.46 5.25 -13.36
C ASP A 81 15.08 4.89 -12.77
N ARG A 82 15.05 3.89 -11.89
CA ARG A 82 13.87 3.38 -11.18
C ARG A 82 14.29 2.71 -9.87
N ASP A 83 13.32 2.48 -8.99
CA ASP A 83 13.56 1.79 -7.71
C ASP A 83 14.15 0.39 -7.93
N ILE A 84 15.03 -0.04 -7.02
CA ILE A 84 15.53 -1.41 -7.00
C ILE A 84 14.50 -2.27 -6.26
N LEU A 85 13.92 -3.21 -6.99
CA LEU A 85 12.94 -4.16 -6.49
C LEU A 85 13.56 -5.55 -6.45
N LEU A 86 13.66 -6.14 -5.26
CA LEU A 86 14.02 -7.55 -5.08
C LEU A 86 12.81 -8.32 -4.56
N ASP A 87 12.36 -9.29 -5.35
CA ASP A 87 11.28 -10.20 -5.04
C ASP A 87 11.88 -11.50 -4.46
N ILE A 88 11.75 -11.68 -3.14
CA ILE A 88 12.25 -12.83 -2.39
C ILE A 88 11.06 -13.76 -2.12
N ASN A 89 11.02 -14.89 -2.81
CA ASN A 89 10.00 -15.91 -2.63
C ASN A 89 10.47 -16.92 -1.59
N LEU A 90 9.57 -17.30 -0.68
CA LEU A 90 9.84 -18.30 0.35
C LEU A 90 9.43 -19.70 -0.13
N ILE A 91 10.00 -20.76 0.44
CA ILE A 91 9.60 -22.17 0.13
C ILE A 91 8.21 -22.43 0.70
N GLU A 92 7.99 -22.01 1.94
CA GLU A 92 6.68 -22.04 2.57
C GLU A 92 6.25 -20.63 3.02
N ASN A 93 4.96 -20.32 2.87
CA ASN A 93 4.34 -19.17 3.52
C ASN A 93 4.20 -19.49 5.02
N HIS A 94 5.29 -19.38 5.78
CA HIS A 94 5.21 -19.56 7.22
C HIS A 94 4.49 -18.39 7.87
N SER A 95 3.55 -18.72 8.75
CA SER A 95 3.02 -17.81 9.75
C SER A 95 4.01 -17.68 10.90
N ASN A 96 4.27 -16.43 11.30
CA ASN A 96 4.98 -16.01 12.51
C ASN A 96 6.40 -16.59 12.71
N THR A 97 7.44 -15.81 12.49
CA THR A 97 8.84 -16.24 12.61
C THR A 97 9.64 -15.30 13.52
N ILE A 98 10.44 -15.85 14.43
CA ILE A 98 11.48 -15.10 15.13
C ILE A 98 12.64 -14.90 14.15
N LEU A 99 12.90 -13.65 13.79
CA LEU A 99 13.90 -13.29 12.78
C LEU A 99 15.28 -13.02 13.39
N ALA A 100 15.36 -12.53 14.63
CA ALA A 100 16.63 -12.33 15.32
C ALA A 100 16.44 -12.32 16.85
N ILE A 101 17.42 -12.86 17.58
CA ILE A 101 17.50 -12.83 19.04
C ILE A 101 18.84 -12.22 19.42
N GLU A 102 18.80 -11.10 20.14
CA GLU A 102 19.94 -10.43 20.75
C GLU A 102 19.79 -10.46 22.27
N SER A 103 20.86 -10.21 23.02
CA SER A 103 20.89 -10.40 24.49
C SER A 103 19.74 -9.71 25.24
N ASN A 104 19.22 -8.59 24.72
CA ASN A 104 18.09 -7.84 25.30
C ASN A 104 17.01 -7.47 24.27
N ALA A 105 17.00 -8.07 23.08
CA ALA A 105 16.05 -7.70 22.04
C ALA A 105 15.63 -8.90 21.19
N LEU A 106 14.38 -8.89 20.76
CA LEU A 106 13.80 -9.93 19.91
C LEU A 106 13.14 -9.26 18.70
N MET A 107 13.55 -9.64 17.49
CA MET A 107 12.84 -9.28 16.27
C MET A 107 11.95 -10.45 15.88
N VAL A 108 10.64 -10.25 15.94
CA VAL A 108 9.64 -11.25 15.53
C VAL A 108 8.81 -10.66 14.41
N SER A 109 8.62 -11.43 13.35
CA SER A 109 7.64 -11.13 12.31
C SER A 109 6.40 -11.96 12.56
N PHE A 110 5.26 -11.31 12.70
CA PHE A 110 3.97 -11.98 12.73
C PHE A 110 3.23 -11.70 11.43
N THR A 111 2.89 -12.76 10.69
CA THR A 111 2.17 -12.67 9.43
C THR A 111 1.05 -13.72 9.49
N PRO A 112 -0.13 -13.36 10.01
CA PRO A 112 -1.25 -14.28 10.07
C PRO A 112 -1.64 -14.67 8.64
N ASN A 113 -1.88 -15.95 8.42
CA ASN A 113 -2.40 -16.48 7.17
C ASN A 113 -3.91 -16.75 7.29
N GLU A 114 -4.53 -17.12 6.17
CA GLU A 114 -5.97 -17.40 6.12
C GLU A 114 -6.42 -18.49 7.11
N LYS A 115 -5.61 -19.53 7.32
CA LYS A 115 -5.92 -20.60 8.28
C LYS A 115 -5.89 -20.09 9.72
N ASP A 116 -4.92 -19.24 10.06
CA ASP A 116 -4.82 -18.63 11.38
C ASP A 116 -6.09 -17.80 11.68
N CYS A 117 -6.57 -17.05 10.69
CA CYS A 117 -7.83 -16.30 10.80
C CYS A 117 -9.05 -17.24 10.95
N GLN A 118 -9.16 -18.27 10.13
CA GLN A 118 -10.26 -19.25 10.19
C GLN A 118 -10.29 -19.99 11.54
N GLN A 119 -9.14 -20.37 12.07
CA GLN A 119 -9.04 -21.04 13.37
C GLN A 119 -9.46 -20.11 14.51
N ALA A 120 -9.01 -18.84 14.50
CA ALA A 120 -9.42 -17.85 15.49
C ALA A 120 -10.93 -17.61 15.50
N MET A 121 -11.58 -17.69 14.32
CA MET A 121 -13.04 -17.59 14.20
C MET A 121 -13.75 -18.80 14.81
N ASN A 122 -13.27 -20.02 14.52
CA ASN A 122 -13.86 -21.27 15.00
C ASN A 122 -13.71 -21.47 16.50
N ASP A 123 -12.53 -21.19 17.06
CA ASP A 123 -12.21 -21.51 18.47
C ASP A 123 -12.93 -20.58 19.46
N ASN A 124 -13.30 -19.37 19.04
CA ASN A 124 -13.88 -18.36 19.93
C ASN A 124 -15.38 -18.10 19.71
N ASN A 125 -16.05 -18.79 18.77
CA ASN A 125 -17.42 -18.43 18.32
C ASN A 125 -17.55 -16.92 18.00
N ILE A 126 -16.46 -16.29 17.55
CA ILE A 126 -16.47 -14.86 17.23
C ILE A 126 -17.03 -14.72 15.82
N GLU A 127 -18.26 -14.22 15.73
CA GLU A 127 -18.80 -13.72 14.47
C GLU A 127 -18.08 -12.40 14.15
N ILE A 128 -16.96 -12.50 13.42
CA ILE A 128 -16.22 -11.31 12.97
C ILE A 128 -17.09 -10.60 11.94
N THR A 129 -17.78 -9.55 12.39
CA THR A 129 -18.49 -8.62 11.52
C THR A 129 -17.52 -7.51 11.14
N ASN A 130 -17.09 -7.49 9.89
CA ASN A 130 -16.24 -6.43 9.38
C ASN A 130 -17.08 -5.16 9.16
N GLU A 131 -16.58 -4.01 9.58
CA GLU A 131 -17.23 -2.72 9.40
C GLU A 131 -16.37 -1.82 8.51
N PHE A 132 -16.97 -1.27 7.45
CA PHE A 132 -16.28 -0.45 6.44
C PHE A 132 -16.91 0.93 6.30
N VAL A 133 -16.18 1.97 6.69
CA VAL A 133 -16.61 3.36 6.48
C VAL A 133 -15.76 3.98 5.37
N PHE A 134 -16.39 4.27 4.23
CA PHE A 134 -15.72 4.93 3.11
C PHE A 134 -15.86 6.44 3.21
N ILE A 135 -14.74 7.14 3.32
CA ILE A 135 -14.70 8.61 3.35
C ILE A 135 -14.14 9.10 2.02
N VAL A 136 -14.95 9.83 1.25
CA VAL A 136 -14.67 10.18 -0.14
C VAL A 136 -14.62 11.68 -0.33
N ASP A 137 -13.49 12.20 -0.81
CA ASP A 137 -13.32 13.61 -1.13
C ASP A 137 -14.18 13.99 -2.34
N CYS A 138 -15.05 14.98 -2.17
CA CYS A 138 -15.92 15.57 -3.19
C CYS A 138 -15.72 17.10 -3.25
N SER A 139 -14.55 17.58 -2.83
CA SER A 139 -14.12 18.98 -2.98
C SER A 139 -13.92 19.37 -4.45
N GLY A 140 -13.88 20.67 -4.72
CA GLY A 140 -13.74 21.23 -6.07
C GLY A 140 -12.46 20.78 -6.78
N SER A 141 -11.38 20.48 -6.07
CA SER A 141 -10.14 19.94 -6.65
C SER A 141 -10.32 18.55 -7.28
N MET A 142 -11.41 17.84 -6.95
CA MET A 142 -11.76 16.56 -7.56
C MET A 142 -12.37 16.72 -8.97
N LYS A 143 -12.65 17.95 -9.43
CA LYS A 143 -13.04 18.21 -10.83
C LYS A 143 -11.89 18.03 -11.80
N ASP A 144 -10.68 18.30 -11.35
CA ASP A 144 -9.49 18.26 -12.20
C ASP A 144 -9.26 16.85 -12.73
N GLU A 145 -8.98 16.74 -14.02
CA GLU A 145 -8.53 15.49 -14.67
C GLU A 145 -9.46 14.28 -14.40
N ASN A 146 -10.76 14.53 -14.22
CA ASN A 146 -11.76 13.49 -13.95
C ASN A 146 -11.50 12.68 -12.66
N LYS A 147 -10.80 13.25 -11.66
CA LYS A 147 -10.54 12.60 -10.36
C LYS A 147 -11.82 12.08 -9.70
N ILE A 148 -12.90 12.87 -9.72
CA ILE A 148 -14.20 12.45 -9.18
C ILE A 148 -14.81 11.27 -9.97
N GLY A 149 -14.58 11.20 -11.28
CA GLY A 149 -14.99 10.06 -12.10
C GLY A 149 -14.25 8.78 -11.74
N PHE A 150 -12.93 8.87 -11.51
CA PHE A 150 -12.14 7.74 -11.02
C PHE A 150 -12.56 7.33 -9.61
N ALA A 151 -12.79 8.30 -8.71
CA ALA A 151 -13.30 8.02 -7.36
C ALA A 151 -14.62 7.24 -7.41
N ARG A 152 -15.57 7.62 -8.28
CA ARG A 152 -16.81 6.87 -8.48
C ARG A 152 -16.57 5.42 -8.93
N GLN A 153 -15.70 5.22 -9.93
CA GLN A 153 -15.40 3.87 -10.43
C GLN A 153 -14.76 3.00 -9.34
N SER A 154 -13.79 3.54 -8.59
CA SER A 154 -13.16 2.86 -7.48
C SER A 154 -14.16 2.54 -6.36
N MET A 155 -15.04 3.48 -6.03
CA MET A 155 -16.08 3.27 -5.01
C MET A 155 -17.07 2.16 -5.40
N LEU A 156 -17.47 2.07 -6.67
CA LEU A 156 -18.28 0.96 -7.16
C LEU A 156 -17.56 -0.38 -7.03
N LEU A 157 -16.25 -0.41 -7.31
CA LEU A 157 -15.45 -1.63 -7.15
C LEU A 157 -15.35 -2.05 -5.68
N PHE A 158 -15.09 -1.11 -4.77
CA PHE A 158 -15.00 -1.38 -3.34
C PHE A 158 -16.32 -1.86 -2.77
N LEU A 159 -17.43 -1.20 -3.09
CA LEU A 159 -18.76 -1.63 -2.67
C LEU A 159 -19.03 -3.08 -3.08
N LYS A 160 -18.70 -3.46 -4.32
CA LYS A 160 -18.91 -4.83 -4.84
C LYS A 160 -17.95 -5.87 -4.30
N SER A 161 -16.85 -5.43 -3.68
CA SER A 161 -15.81 -6.28 -3.11
C SER A 161 -15.99 -6.48 -1.60
N LEU A 162 -17.01 -5.87 -0.99
CA LEU A 162 -17.31 -6.06 0.42
C LEU A 162 -17.64 -7.53 0.73
N PRO A 163 -17.09 -8.09 1.81
CA PRO A 163 -17.45 -9.43 2.27
C PRO A 163 -18.94 -9.53 2.59
N LEU A 164 -19.52 -10.72 2.38
CA LEU A 164 -20.85 -11.02 2.93
C LEU A 164 -20.84 -10.90 4.46
N ASN A 165 -21.98 -10.54 5.05
CA ASN A 165 -22.13 -10.32 6.50
C ASN A 165 -21.22 -9.20 7.07
N SER A 166 -20.80 -8.26 6.23
CA SER A 166 -20.15 -7.02 6.67
C SER A 166 -21.14 -5.88 6.84
N TYR A 167 -20.71 -4.81 7.48
CA TYR A 167 -21.43 -3.55 7.61
C TYR A 167 -20.68 -2.45 6.89
N PHE A 168 -21.39 -1.46 6.35
CA PHE A 168 -20.75 -0.34 5.66
C PHE A 168 -21.50 0.98 5.75
N ASN A 169 -20.79 2.09 5.50
CA ASN A 169 -21.36 3.41 5.24
C ASN A 169 -20.46 4.18 4.26
N ILE A 170 -21.03 5.19 3.58
CA ILE A 170 -20.31 6.09 2.68
C ILE A 170 -20.52 7.53 3.13
N ILE A 171 -19.43 8.25 3.31
CA ILE A 171 -19.38 9.65 3.71
C ILE A 171 -18.69 10.43 2.60
N GLN A 172 -19.40 11.35 1.96
CA GLN A 172 -18.79 12.33 1.05
C GLN A 172 -18.40 13.56 1.86
N PHE A 173 -17.19 14.09 1.66
CA PHE A 173 -16.73 15.28 2.37
C PHE A 173 -16.13 16.34 1.44
N GLY A 174 -16.12 17.59 1.91
CA GLY A 174 -15.55 18.77 1.29
C GLY A 174 -15.51 19.88 2.35
N SER A 175 -16.08 21.06 2.09
CA SER A 175 -16.40 22.06 3.13
C SER A 175 -17.57 21.63 4.02
N ASN A 176 -18.44 20.76 3.52
CA ASN A 176 -19.51 20.09 4.27
C ASN A 176 -19.43 18.59 4.01
N TYR A 177 -20.23 17.78 4.70
CA TYR A 177 -20.32 16.34 4.47
C TYR A 177 -21.75 15.87 4.17
N LYS A 178 -21.85 14.74 3.46
CA LYS A 178 -23.10 14.03 3.17
C LYS A 178 -22.92 12.57 3.59
N LEU A 179 -23.78 12.10 4.50
CA LEU A 179 -23.83 10.70 4.93
C LEU A 179 -24.81 9.92 4.03
N LEU A 180 -24.45 8.69 3.64
CA LEU A 180 -25.42 7.76 3.04
C LEU A 180 -26.43 7.30 4.10
N PHE A 181 -25.93 6.88 5.25
CA PHE A 181 -26.72 6.46 6.41
C PHE A 181 -26.38 7.34 7.61
N ASN A 182 -27.39 7.94 8.25
CA ASN A 182 -27.20 8.99 9.27
C ASN A 182 -26.84 8.44 10.66
N ASP A 183 -27.29 7.24 11.01
CA ASP A 183 -27.18 6.74 12.39
C ASP A 183 -25.98 5.83 12.62
N ALA A 184 -25.75 4.88 11.71
CA ALA A 184 -24.71 3.86 11.83
C ALA A 184 -24.39 3.23 10.47
N THR A 185 -23.35 2.40 10.43
CA THR A 185 -23.16 1.47 9.31
C THR A 185 -24.30 0.47 9.22
N VAL A 186 -24.65 0.07 8.01
CA VAL A 186 -25.74 -0.89 7.75
C VAL A 186 -25.17 -2.17 7.17
N ILE A 187 -25.89 -3.28 7.34
CA ILE A 187 -25.50 -4.57 6.78
C ILE A 187 -25.38 -4.50 5.25
N TYR A 188 -24.34 -5.14 4.71
CA TYR A 188 -24.12 -5.32 3.29
C TYR A 188 -25.16 -6.30 2.71
N ASN A 189 -26.24 -5.75 2.16
CA ASN A 189 -27.34 -6.48 1.52
C ASN A 189 -27.77 -5.77 0.23
N GLU A 190 -28.60 -6.43 -0.58
CA GLU A 190 -29.01 -5.92 -1.90
C GLU A 190 -29.69 -4.54 -1.84
N GLU A 191 -30.53 -4.30 -0.83
CA GLU A 191 -31.27 -3.05 -0.65
C GLU A 191 -30.31 -1.89 -0.37
N ASN A 192 -29.44 -2.04 0.63
CA ASN A 192 -28.48 -1.02 1.03
C ASN A 192 -27.43 -0.78 -0.06
N CYS A 193 -27.02 -1.83 -0.78
CA CYS A 193 -26.14 -1.72 -1.93
C CYS A 193 -26.75 -0.88 -3.06
N LYS A 194 -28.04 -1.06 -3.36
CA LYS A 194 -28.73 -0.24 -4.37
C LYS A 194 -28.74 1.24 -3.99
N GLN A 195 -28.97 1.57 -2.71
CA GLN A 195 -28.90 2.95 -2.22
C GLN A 195 -27.48 3.53 -2.37
N ALA A 196 -26.47 2.75 -2.00
CA ALA A 196 -25.07 3.12 -2.14
C ALA A 196 -24.68 3.35 -3.61
N GLU A 197 -25.06 2.45 -4.52
CA GLU A 197 -24.81 2.60 -5.96
C GLU A 197 -25.46 3.87 -6.52
N GLN A 198 -26.67 4.21 -6.09
CA GLN A 198 -27.32 5.46 -6.51
C GLN A 198 -26.57 6.70 -6.03
N MET A 199 -26.10 6.72 -4.77
CA MET A 199 -25.29 7.81 -4.23
C MET A 199 -23.95 7.91 -4.95
N ILE A 200 -23.26 6.79 -5.20
CA ILE A 200 -21.97 6.77 -5.91
C ILE A 200 -22.15 7.27 -7.35
N ASN A 201 -23.19 6.83 -8.06
CA ASN A 201 -23.42 7.26 -9.45
C ASN A 201 -23.69 8.76 -9.57
N LYS A 202 -24.30 9.37 -8.54
CA LYS A 202 -24.60 10.81 -8.46
C LYS A 202 -23.47 11.65 -7.84
N MET A 203 -22.40 11.01 -7.35
CA MET A 203 -21.29 11.69 -6.69
C MET A 203 -20.61 12.68 -7.65
N ASP A 204 -20.40 13.90 -7.19
CA ASP A 204 -19.74 14.97 -7.94
C ASP A 204 -18.88 15.82 -7.01
N ALA A 205 -17.97 16.60 -7.58
CA ALA A 205 -17.06 17.49 -6.87
C ALA A 205 -17.77 18.80 -6.47
N ASP A 206 -18.87 18.67 -5.73
CA ASP A 206 -19.82 19.74 -5.41
C ASP A 206 -19.78 20.22 -3.95
N LEU A 207 -18.87 19.69 -3.13
CA LEU A 207 -18.82 19.97 -1.69
C LEU A 207 -17.92 21.15 -1.29
N GLY A 208 -17.44 21.97 -2.23
CA GLY A 208 -16.67 23.18 -1.93
C GLY A 208 -15.17 22.92 -1.76
N GLY A 209 -14.56 23.40 -0.68
CA GLY A 209 -13.14 23.17 -0.34
C GLY A 209 -12.88 21.77 0.23
N THR A 210 -11.69 21.57 0.79
CA THR A 210 -11.27 20.32 1.43
C THR A 210 -11.07 20.57 2.91
N GLU A 211 -12.09 20.31 3.72
CA GLU A 211 -12.02 20.46 5.17
C GLU A 211 -12.09 19.09 5.83
N LEU A 212 -10.97 18.64 6.38
CA LEU A 212 -10.85 17.41 7.19
C LEU A 212 -10.77 17.73 8.70
N VAL A 213 -11.06 18.97 9.07
CA VAL A 213 -10.86 19.52 10.43
C VAL A 213 -12.10 19.34 11.28
#